data_AF-A0A2E9SLD0-F1
#
_entry.id   AF-A0A2E9SLD0-F1
#
_cell.length_a   1.000
_cell.length_b   1.000
_cell.length_c   1.000
_cell.angle_alpha   90.00
_cell.angle_beta   90.00
_cell.angle_gamma   90.00
#
_symmetry.space_group_name_H-M   'P 1'
#
loop_
_entity.id
_entity.type
_entity.pdbx_description
1 polymer ?
#
loop_
_entity_poly.entity_id
_entity_poly.type
_entity_poly.pdbx_seq_one_letter_code
_entity_poly.pdbx_strand_id
1 'polypeptide(L)'
;MAVSKVVTLSDYRENAQQMQIDDISAQAFLFLQEQAQENNVPMRKLLMEHLLGIACVVKAVEGLDEAQNWLALISDELDQELAN
;
A
#
# COMPACT_ATOMS: atom_id res chain seq x y z
N MET A 1 -3.01 -33.28 24.82
CA MET A 1 -3.69 -32.62 23.69
C MET A 1 -2.61 -32.00 22.82
N ALA A 2 -2.26 -32.65 21.71
CA ALA A 2 -1.22 -32.17 20.80
C ALA A 2 -1.83 -31.04 19.95
N VAL A 3 -1.36 -29.81 20.16
CA VAL A 3 -1.69 -28.66 19.30
C VAL A 3 -1.07 -28.95 17.94
N SER A 4 -1.92 -29.29 16.98
CA SER A 4 -1.53 -29.47 15.58
C SER A 4 -1.05 -28.12 15.07
N LYS A 5 0.27 -27.87 15.11
CA LYS A 5 0.93 -26.73 14.46
C LYS A 5 1.00 -26.99 12.95
N VAL A 6 -0.15 -27.19 12.33
CA VAL A 6 -0.29 -27.12 10.89
C VAL A 6 -0.63 -25.67 10.61
N VAL A 7 0.40 -24.83 10.55
CA VAL A 7 0.27 -23.53 9.86
C VAL A 7 -0.09 -23.90 8.44
N THR A 8 -1.29 -23.52 7.99
CA THR A 8 -1.72 -23.91 6.67
C THR A 8 -0.75 -23.27 5.67
N LEU A 9 -0.29 -24.04 4.68
CA LEU A 9 0.69 -23.54 3.70
C LEU A 9 0.18 -22.28 2.98
N SER A 10 -1.14 -22.09 2.92
CA SER A 10 -1.84 -20.88 2.49
C SER A 10 -1.45 -19.66 3.33
N ASP A 11 -1.59 -19.73 4.66
CA ASP A 11 -1.25 -18.62 5.57
C ASP A 11 0.24 -18.25 5.47
N TYR A 12 1.13 -19.24 5.33
CA TYR A 12 2.55 -18.97 5.15
C TYR A 12 2.86 -18.29 3.81
N ARG A 13 2.17 -18.68 2.73
CA ARG A 13 2.36 -18.08 1.40
C ARG A 13 1.82 -16.65 1.35
N GLU A 14 0.67 -16.39 1.96
CA GLU A 14 0.11 -15.03 2.09
C GLU A 14 1.04 -14.14 2.92
N ASN A 15 1.54 -14.62 4.06
CA ASN A 15 2.52 -13.87 4.86
C ASN A 15 3.83 -13.60 4.11
N ALA A 16 4.32 -14.57 3.34
CA ALA A 16 5.52 -14.38 2.52
C ALA A 16 5.29 -13.38 1.37
N GLN A 17 4.10 -13.39 0.76
CA GLN A 17 3.72 -12.42 -0.27
C GLN A 17 3.57 -11.02 0.32
N GLN A 18 2.95 -10.88 1.49
CA GLN A 18 2.83 -9.59 2.17
C GLN A 18 4.20 -9.01 2.52
N MET A 19 5.11 -9.83 3.04
CA MET A 19 6.49 -9.41 3.31
C MET A 19 7.20 -8.90 2.04
N GLN A 20 7.00 -9.56 0.91
CA GLN A 20 7.54 -9.10 -0.38
C GLN A 20 6.92 -7.77 -0.82
N ILE A 21 5.61 -7.59 -0.63
CA ILE A 21 4.90 -6.34 -0.93
C ILE A 21 5.45 -5.21 -0.04
N ASP A 22 5.65 -5.46 1.24
CA ASP A 22 6.16 -4.47 2.20
C ASP A 22 7.59 -4.05 1.83
N ASP A 23 8.46 -5.01 1.50
CA ASP A 23 9.84 -4.74 1.07
C ASP A 23 9.89 -3.89 -0.21
N ILE A 24 9.06 -4.23 -1.21
CA ILE A 24 8.98 -3.47 -2.48
C ILE A 24 8.45 -2.06 -2.22
N SER A 25 7.42 -1.94 -1.37
CA SER A 25 6.81 -0.67 -1.03
C SER A 25 7.79 0.25 -0.29
N ALA A 26 8.58 -0.32 0.64
CA ALA A 26 9.62 0.41 1.34
C ALA A 26 10.72 0.90 0.38
N GLN A 27 11.15 0.06 -0.58
CA GLN A 27 12.13 0.46 -1.59
C GLN A 27 11.62 1.59 -2.48
N ALA A 28 10.35 1.52 -2.93
CA ALA A 28 9.73 2.58 -3.71
C ALA A 28 9.68 3.91 -2.93
N PHE A 29 9.31 3.86 -1.65
CA PHE A 29 9.28 5.03 -0.79
C PHE A 29 10.68 5.66 -0.62
N LEU A 30 11.71 4.85 -0.36
CA LEU A 30 13.09 5.33 -0.24
C LEU A 30 13.56 6.00 -1.52
N PHE A 31 13.28 5.40 -2.67
CA PHE A 31 13.60 6.00 -3.97
C PHE A 31 12.92 7.36 -4.15
N LEU A 32 11.62 7.47 -3.86
CA LEU A 32 10.90 8.74 -3.95
C LEU A 32 11.47 9.80 -3.00
N GLN A 33 11.90 9.40 -1.80
CA GLN A 33 12.53 10.28 -0.84
C GLN A 33 13.87 10.83 -1.35
N GLU A 34 14.74 9.97 -1.89
CA GLU A 34 16.02 10.35 -2.47
C GLU A 34 15.81 11.33 -3.63
N GLN A 35 14.89 11.01 -4.54
CA GLN A 35 14.56 11.90 -5.66
C GLN A 35 13.98 13.24 -5.19
N ALA A 36 13.20 13.25 -4.12
CA ALA A 36 12.68 14.49 -3.56
C ALA A 36 13.79 15.40 -3.03
N GLN A 37 14.78 14.81 -2.34
CA GLN A 37 15.94 15.52 -1.80
C GLN A 37 16.84 16.05 -2.92
N GLU A 38 17.18 15.21 -3.90
CA GLU A 38 18.05 15.57 -5.04
C GLU A 38 17.48 16.74 -5.85
N ASN A 39 16.16 16.76 -6.04
CA ASN A 39 15.47 17.78 -6.82
C ASN A 39 14.94 18.96 -5.98
N ASN A 40 15.23 18.99 -4.67
CA ASN A 40 14.72 20.00 -3.73
C ASN A 40 13.19 20.18 -3.78
N VAL A 41 12.44 19.09 -3.95
CA VAL A 41 10.97 19.12 -3.97
C VAL A 41 10.37 18.69 -2.63
N PRO A 42 9.25 19.28 -2.18
CA PRO A 42 8.63 18.89 -0.93
C PRO A 42 8.06 17.47 -0.97
N MET A 43 8.55 16.58 -0.11
CA MET A 43 8.14 15.17 -0.05
C MET A 43 6.62 15.01 0.15
N ARG A 44 6.01 15.83 1.01
CA ARG A 44 4.54 15.82 1.23
C ARG A 44 3.76 16.03 -0.06
N LYS A 45 4.21 16.98 -0.90
CA LYS A 45 3.53 17.28 -2.17
C LYS A 45 3.73 16.13 -3.15
N LEU A 46 4.95 15.61 -3.25
CA LEU A 46 5.28 14.50 -4.14
C LEU A 46 4.44 13.25 -3.82
N LEU A 47 4.33 12.87 -2.55
CA LEU A 47 3.53 11.71 -2.13
C LEU A 47 2.05 11.89 -2.48
N MET A 48 1.49 13.08 -2.24
CA MET A 48 0.09 13.35 -2.57
C MET A 48 -0.19 13.24 -4.07
N GLU A 49 0.69 13.81 -4.91
CA GLU A 49 0.59 13.70 -6.36
C GLU A 49 0.77 12.25 -6.85
N HIS A 50 1.67 11.49 -6.20
CA HIS A 50 1.89 10.09 -6.53
C HIS A 50 0.66 9.22 -6.23
N LEU A 51 0.06 9.39 -5.04
CA LEU A 51 -1.20 8.70 -4.67
C LEU A 51 -2.33 9.04 -5.64
N LEU A 52 -2.47 10.33 -5.99
CA LEU A 52 -3.46 10.76 -6.98
C LEU A 52 -3.20 10.14 -8.36
N GLY A 53 -1.93 10.07 -8.78
CA GLY A 53 -1.52 9.43 -10.02
C GLY A 53 -1.92 7.95 -10.07
N ILE A 54 -1.66 7.20 -8.99
CA ILE A 54 -2.07 5.80 -8.86
C ILE A 54 -3.60 5.68 -8.98
N ALA A 55 -4.36 6.49 -8.24
CA ALA A 55 -5.82 6.47 -8.30
C ALA A 55 -6.35 6.78 -9.72
N CYS A 56 -5.69 7.68 -10.45
CA CYS A 56 -6.03 7.97 -11.84
C CYS A 56 -5.76 6.79 -12.78
N VAL A 57 -4.66 6.07 -12.57
CA VAL A 57 -4.33 4.86 -13.34
C VAL A 57 -5.36 3.77 -13.09
N VAL A 58 -5.71 3.50 -11.84
CA VAL A 58 -6.75 2.52 -11.48
C VAL A 58 -8.08 2.90 -12.15
N LYS A 59 -8.49 4.16 -12.04
CA LYS A 59 -9.70 4.65 -12.70
C LYS A 59 -9.68 4.44 -14.22
N ALA A 60 -8.52 4.63 -14.86
CA ALA A 60 -8.38 4.51 -16.31
C ALA A 60 -8.36 3.05 -16.79
N VAL A 61 -7.81 2.13 -15.99
CA VAL A 61 -7.63 0.71 -16.35
C VAL A 61 -8.83 -0.13 -15.91
N GLU A 62 -9.31 0.08 -14.69
CA GLU A 62 -10.31 -0.78 -14.02
C GLU A 62 -11.68 -0.10 -13.91
N GLY A 63 -11.72 1.23 -14.06
CA GLY A 63 -12.95 2.02 -14.05
C GLY A 63 -13.17 2.80 -12.76
N LEU A 64 -14.19 3.67 -12.78
CA LEU A 64 -14.46 4.57 -11.67
C LEU A 64 -14.89 3.85 -10.39
N ASP A 65 -15.67 2.77 -10.53
CA ASP A 65 -16.20 2.03 -9.38
C ASP A 65 -15.08 1.37 -8.57
N GLU A 66 -14.11 0.76 -9.25
CA GLU A 66 -12.96 0.12 -8.59
C GLU A 66 -12.04 1.14 -7.93
N ALA A 67 -11.80 2.28 -8.59
CA ALA A 67 -11.04 3.37 -7.98
C ALA A 67 -11.72 3.93 -6.72
N GLN A 68 -13.06 3.99 -6.69
CA GLN A 68 -13.81 4.39 -5.48
C GLN A 68 -13.72 3.32 -4.38
N ASN A 69 -13.78 2.04 -4.75
CA ASN A 69 -13.63 0.93 -3.82
C ASN A 69 -12.26 0.96 -3.12
N TRP A 70 -11.18 1.18 -3.87
CA TRP A 70 -9.84 1.31 -3.30
C TRP A 70 -9.74 2.49 -2.31
N LEU A 71 -10.31 3.65 -2.68
CA LEU A 71 -10.34 4.80 -1.78
C LEU A 71 -11.14 4.53 -0.51
N ALA A 72 -12.26 3.80 -0.61
CA ALA A 72 -13.05 3.40 0.55
C ALA A 72 -12.26 2.47 1.49
N LEU A 73 -11.59 1.45 0.96
CA LEU A 73 -10.74 0.55 1.74
C LEU A 73 -9.61 1.30 2.47
N ILE A 74 -8.95 2.24 1.79
CA ILE A 74 -7.92 3.08 2.42
C ILE A 74 -8.52 3.95 3.53
N SER A 75 -9.70 4.54 3.30
CA SER A 75 -10.39 5.35 4.30
C SER A 75 -10.75 4.52 5.54
N ASP A 76 -11.29 3.32 5.34
CA ASP A 76 -11.69 2.42 6.42
C ASP A 76 -10.50 2.02 7.31
N GLU A 77 -9.33 1.76 6.71
CA GLU A 77 -8.10 1.44 7.45
C GLU A 77 -7.62 2.62 8.29
N LEU A 78 -7.63 3.83 7.72
CA LEU A 78 -7.25 5.07 8.44
C LEU A 78 -8.20 5.39 9.59
N ASP A 79 -9.49 5.11 9.43
CA ASP A 79 -10.49 5.30 10.47
C ASP A 79 -10.37 4.26 11.60
N GLN A 80 -9.93 3.03 11.29
CA GLN A 80 -9.67 1.99 12.29
C GLN A 80 -8.47 2.33 13.19
N GLU A 81 -7.43 2.97 12.66
CA GLU A 81 -6.29 3.46 13.48
C GLU A 81 -6.70 4.57 14.46
N LEU A 82 -7.76 5.32 14.19
CA LEU A 82 -8.28 6.38 15.09
C LEU A 82 -9.17 5.84 16.22
N ALA A 83 -9.64 4.59 16.12
CA ALA A 83 -10.54 3.96 17.09
C ALA A 83 -9.82 3.10 18.15
N ASN A 84 -8.51 2.88 18.01
CA ASN A 84 -7.64 2.17 18.97
C ASN A 84 -6.73 3.14 19.76
#